data_AF-A0A381XRV9-F1
#
_entry.id   AF-A0A381XRV9-F1
#
_cell.length_a   1.000
_cell.length_b   1.000
_cell.length_c   1.000
_cell.angle_alpha   90.00
_cell.angle_beta   90.00
_cell.angle_gamma   90.00
#
_symmetry.space_group_name_H-M   'P 1'
#
loop_
_entity.id
_entity.type
_entity.pdbx_description
1 polymer ?
#
loop_
_entity_poly.entity_id
_entity_poly.type
_entity_poly.pdbx_seq_one_letter_code
_entity_poly.pdbx_strand_id
1 'polypeptide(L)'
;MILPILTLSLGLTAVMTRVTRSSVLEVVQEDYVRTARAKGLSQRAALWGHVLRNALVPVLTIGGLLVATVVTGTLVIENVFALPGLGKLIFDAISNRDLMVVKNLVLLFAAIVVFVNFVVDILYALVDPRIRIHT
;
A
#
# COMPACT_ATOMS: atom_id res chain seq x y z
N MET A 1 1.59 -10.96 -21.15
CA MET A 1 1.40 -10.72 -19.70
C MET A 1 2.04 -9.43 -19.17
N ILE A 2 2.82 -8.69 -19.97
CA ILE A 2 3.48 -7.44 -19.51
C ILE A 2 2.51 -6.26 -19.45
N LEU A 3 1.53 -6.19 -20.37
CA LEU A 3 0.62 -5.05 -20.52
C LEU A 3 -0.32 -4.81 -19.31
N PRO A 4 -0.95 -5.84 -18.69
CA PRO A 4 -1.76 -5.69 -17.47
C PRO A 4 -0.94 -5.25 -16.25
N ILE A 5 0.27 -5.80 -16.13
CA ILE A 5 1.19 -5.48 -15.04
C ILE A 5 1.60 -4.01 -15.13
N LEU A 6 1.98 -3.54 -16.33
CA LEU A 6 2.36 -2.14 -16.53
C LEU A 6 1.21 -1.17 -16.25
N THR A 7 -0.04 -1.51 -16.61
CA THR A 7 -1.18 -0.62 -16.38
C THR A 7 -1.48 -0.38 -14.90
N LEU A 8 -1.39 -1.42 -14.07
CA LEU A 8 -1.51 -1.27 -12.61
C LEU A 8 -0.28 -0.60 -12.01
N SER A 9 0.90 -1.11 -12.36
CA SER A 9 2.13 -0.75 -11.68
C SER A 9 2.47 0.71 -11.87
N LEU A 10 2.27 1.27 -13.07
CA LEU A 10 2.60 2.66 -13.37
C LEU A 10 1.78 3.65 -12.52
N GLY A 11 0.46 3.45 -12.43
CA GLY A 11 -0.41 4.33 -11.65
C GLY A 11 -0.10 4.29 -10.15
N LEU A 12 0.04 3.08 -9.60
CA LEU A 12 0.31 2.88 -8.17
C LEU A 12 1.72 3.37 -7.79
N THR A 13 2.72 3.14 -8.65
CA THR A 13 4.10 3.60 -8.42
C THR A 13 4.18 5.12 -8.46
N ALA A 14 3.44 5.79 -9.35
CA ALA A 14 3.40 7.25 -9.39
C ALA A 14 2.84 7.85 -8.09
N VAL A 15 1.75 7.30 -7.57
CA VAL A 15 1.17 7.71 -6.28
C VAL A 15 2.16 7.46 -5.14
N MET A 16 2.71 6.25 -5.05
CA MET A 16 3.66 5.88 -4.00
C MET A 16 4.92 6.76 -4.01
N THR A 17 5.46 7.05 -5.19
CA THR A 17 6.66 7.88 -5.36
C THR A 17 6.39 9.32 -4.93
N ARG A 18 5.24 9.88 -5.31
CA ARG A 18 4.84 11.25 -4.93
C ARG A 18 4.72 11.38 -3.42
N VAL A 19 4.07 10.41 -2.79
CA VAL A 19 3.84 10.38 -1.35
C VAL A 19 5.16 10.25 -0.60
N THR A 20 5.96 9.25 -0.98
CA THR A 20 7.29 9.04 -0.38
C THR A 20 8.14 10.31 -0.47
N ARG A 21 8.14 10.97 -1.63
CA ARG A 21 8.88 12.23 -1.80
C ARG A 21 8.33 13.36 -0.92
N SER A 22 7.02 13.51 -0.81
CA SER A 22 6.40 14.53 0.06
C SER A 22 6.78 14.31 1.52
N SER A 23 6.58 13.08 2.01
CA SER A 23 6.86 12.73 3.40
C SER A 23 8.34 12.88 3.74
N VAL A 24 9.25 12.49 2.84
CA VAL A 24 10.69 12.72 3.07
C VAL A 24 11.00 14.22 3.12
N LEU A 25 10.40 15.04 2.25
CA LEU A 25 10.65 16.49 2.26
C LEU A 25 10.12 17.17 3.52
N GLU A 26 8.94 16.79 4.00
CA GLU A 26 8.35 17.29 5.25
C GLU A 26 9.26 16.94 6.43
N VAL A 27 9.63 15.67 6.55
CA VAL A 27 10.44 15.16 7.66
C VAL A 27 11.86 15.75 7.67
N VAL A 28 12.47 16.01 6.51
CA VAL A 28 13.79 16.68 6.42
C VAL A 28 13.74 18.13 6.91
N GLN A 29 12.60 18.80 6.78
CA GLN A 29 12.45 20.19 7.19
C GLN A 29 12.20 20.35 8.69
N GLU A 30 11.90 19.27 9.41
CA GLU A 30 11.65 19.32 10.85
C GLU A 30 12.88 19.74 11.68
N ASP A 31 12.60 20.46 12.77
CA ASP A 31 13.62 21.07 13.61
C ASP A 31 14.54 20.04 14.27
N TYR A 32 14.05 18.83 14.60
CA TYR A 32 14.91 17.79 15.18
C TYR A 32 15.97 17.27 14.20
N VAL A 33 15.69 17.28 12.89
CA VAL A 33 16.68 16.93 11.85
C VAL A 33 17.73 18.04 11.75
N ARG A 34 17.30 19.31 11.83
CA ARG A 34 18.22 20.46 11.85
C ARG A 34 19.11 20.45 13.09
N THR A 35 18.55 20.16 14.26
CA THR A 35 19.30 20.01 15.52
C THR A 35 20.28 18.83 15.45
N ALA A 36 19.88 17.69 14.88
CA ALA A 36 20.76 16.54 14.68
C ALA A 36 21.97 16.90 13.80
N ARG A 37 21.75 17.65 12.71
CA ARG A 37 22.86 18.15 11.86
C ARG A 37 23.74 19.16 12.60
N ALA A 38 23.15 20.05 13.39
CA ALA A 38 23.90 21.01 14.21
C ALA A 38 24.78 20.32 15.28
N LYS A 39 24.39 19.13 15.74
CA LYS A 39 25.19 18.27 16.64
C LYS A 39 26.30 17.49 15.94
N GLY A 40 26.49 17.65 14.63
CA GLY A 40 27.58 17.01 13.87
C GLY A 40 27.23 15.67 13.20
N LEU A 41 25.95 15.25 13.19
CA LEU A 41 25.55 14.06 12.44
C LEU A 41 25.69 14.29 10.93
N SER A 42 26.31 13.32 10.25
CA SER A 42 26.43 13.34 8.80
C SER A 42 25.05 13.25 8.14
N GLN A 43 24.91 13.85 6.95
CA GLN A 43 23.64 13.88 6.22
C GLN A 43 23.10 12.46 5.96
N ARG A 44 23.97 11.48 5.73
CA ARG A 44 23.59 10.07 5.57
C ARG A 44 23.10 9.46 6.88
N ALA A 45 23.76 9.71 8.00
CA ALA A 45 23.34 9.19 9.30
C ALA A 45 21.97 9.76 9.73
N ALA A 46 21.74 11.07 9.54
CA ALA A 46 20.46 11.69 9.80
C ALA A 46 19.34 11.18 8.86
N LEU A 47 19.67 10.95 7.58
CA LEU A 47 18.71 10.42 6.61
C LEU A 47 18.25 9.01 7.00
N TRP A 48 19.18 8.08 7.23
CA TRP A 48 18.87 6.69 7.54
C TRP A 48 18.26 6.49 8.94
N GLY A 49 18.77 7.21 9.94
CA GLY A 49 18.36 7.01 11.33
C GLY A 49 17.11 7.77 11.76
N HIS A 50 16.83 8.92 11.16
CA HIS A 50 15.78 9.84 11.64
C HIS A 50 14.75 10.16 10.58
N VAL A 51 15.19 10.53 9.37
CA VAL A 51 14.28 10.91 8.28
C VAL A 51 13.53 9.70 7.75
N LEU A 52 14.24 8.61 7.42
CA LEU A 52 13.64 7.45 6.78
C LEU A 52 12.60 6.78 7.69
N ARG A 53 12.92 6.61 8.97
CA ARG A 53 12.01 5.98 9.93
C ARG A 53 10.70 6.76 10.11
N ASN A 54 10.78 8.09 10.17
CA ASN A 54 9.59 8.93 10.34
C ASN A 54 8.82 9.13 9.01
N ALA A 55 9.52 9.16 7.86
CA ALA A 55 8.88 9.25 6.55
C ALA A 55 8.20 7.94 6.13
N LEU A 56 8.57 6.78 6.71
CA LEU A 56 7.95 5.50 6.42
C LEU A 56 6.51 5.38 6.94
N VAL A 57 6.14 6.14 7.98
CA VAL A 57 4.79 6.09 8.56
C VAL A 57 3.71 6.40 7.51
N PRO A 58 3.71 7.58 6.86
CA PRO A 58 2.73 7.90 5.81
C PRO A 58 2.85 7.02 4.54
N VAL A 59 4.06 6.54 4.23
CA VAL A 59 4.28 5.62 3.10
C VAL A 59 3.59 4.28 3.34
N LEU A 60 3.67 3.73 4.55
CA LEU A 60 2.97 2.52 4.92
C LEU A 60 1.45 2.71 4.95
N THR A 61 0.96 3.90 5.33
CA THR A 61 -0.48 4.23 5.31
C THR A 61 -1.07 4.21 3.93
N ILE A 62 -0.38 4.87 3.02
CA ILE A 62 -0.84 4.91 1.65
C ILE A 62 -0.58 3.57 0.97
N GLY A 63 0.49 2.85 1.36
CA GLY A 63 0.72 1.46 0.94
C GLY A 63 -0.44 0.53 1.26
N GLY A 64 -0.96 0.55 2.49
CA GLY A 64 -2.15 -0.21 2.88
C GLY A 64 -3.38 0.14 2.04
N LEU A 65 -3.65 1.44 1.83
CA LEU A 65 -4.77 1.88 1.00
C LEU A 65 -4.63 1.44 -0.48
N LEU A 66 -3.40 1.43 -1.00
CA LEU A 66 -3.13 1.02 -2.38
C LEU A 66 -3.35 -0.48 -2.60
N VAL A 67 -3.25 -1.33 -1.58
CA VAL A 67 -3.59 -2.75 -1.68
C VAL A 67 -5.06 -2.94 -2.08
N ALA A 68 -5.99 -2.25 -1.42
CA ALA A 68 -7.41 -2.32 -1.77
C ALA A 68 -7.66 -1.86 -3.22
N THR A 69 -6.87 -0.87 -3.66
CA THR A 69 -6.88 -0.38 -5.04
C THR A 69 -6.36 -1.43 -6.03
N VAL A 70 -5.31 -2.19 -5.69
CA VAL A 70 -4.78 -3.29 -6.50
C VAL A 70 -5.81 -4.40 -6.67
N VAL A 71 -6.46 -4.82 -5.58
CA VAL A 71 -7.48 -5.87 -5.61
C VAL A 71 -8.63 -5.46 -6.53
N THR A 72 -9.13 -4.23 -6.38
CA THR A 72 -10.22 -3.70 -7.22
C THR A 72 -9.79 -3.51 -8.68
N GLY A 73 -8.58 -2.97 -8.91
CA GLY A 73 -8.05 -2.75 -10.24
C GLY A 73 -7.85 -4.05 -11.02
N THR A 74 -7.37 -5.10 -10.34
CA THR A 74 -7.17 -6.43 -10.95
C THR A 74 -8.45 -6.99 -11.56
N LEU A 75 -9.61 -6.82 -10.88
CA LEU A 75 -10.92 -7.25 -11.41
C LEU A 75 -11.27 -6.57 -12.75
N VAL A 76 -11.00 -5.27 -12.86
CA VAL A 76 -11.28 -4.48 -14.06
C VAL A 76 -10.40 -4.94 -15.22
N ILE A 77 -9.13 -5.23 -14.94
CA ILE A 77 -8.14 -5.58 -15.97
C ILE A 77 -8.36 -7.00 -16.47
N GLU A 78 -8.76 -7.93 -15.60
CA GLU A 78 -9.16 -9.28 -16.00
C GLU A 78 -10.31 -9.23 -17.01
N ASN A 79 -11.29 -8.35 -16.78
CA ASN A 79 -12.40 -8.14 -17.72
C ASN A 79 -11.94 -7.49 -19.03
N VAL A 80 -11.18 -6.39 -18.96
CA VAL A 80 -10.73 -5.64 -20.14
C VAL A 80 -9.80 -6.46 -21.03
N PHE A 81 -8.91 -7.27 -20.45
CA PHE A 81 -7.97 -8.11 -21.19
C PHE A 81 -8.46 -9.54 -21.41
N ALA A 82 -9.73 -9.83 -21.10
CA ALA A 82 -10.37 -11.14 -21.23
C ALA A 82 -9.57 -12.30 -20.60
N LEU A 83 -8.84 -12.03 -19.52
CA LEU A 83 -8.01 -13.02 -18.82
C LEU A 83 -8.93 -13.94 -17.98
N PRO A 84 -8.70 -15.26 -17.96
CA PRO A 84 -9.42 -16.16 -17.08
C PRO A 84 -8.99 -15.89 -15.62
N GLY A 85 -9.85 -15.25 -14.85
CA GLY A 85 -9.59 -14.84 -13.48
C GLY A 85 -10.87 -14.79 -12.62
N LEU A 86 -10.68 -14.56 -11.32
CA LEU A 86 -11.77 -14.54 -10.33
C LEU A 86 -12.75 -13.39 -10.56
N GLY A 87 -12.31 -12.27 -11.13
CA GLY A 87 -13.15 -11.13 -11.46
C GLY A 87 -14.07 -11.38 -12.65
N LYS A 88 -13.61 -12.14 -13.64
CA LYS A 88 -14.46 -12.60 -14.74
C LYS A 88 -15.50 -13.61 -14.25
N LEU A 89 -15.11 -14.53 -13.37
CA LEU A 89 -16.02 -15.49 -12.72
C LEU A 89 -17.14 -14.81 -11.91
N ILE A 90 -16.84 -13.71 -11.20
CA ILE A 90 -17.87 -12.89 -10.55
C ILE A 90 -18.86 -12.36 -11.59
N PHE A 91 -18.36 -11.83 -12.71
CA PHE A 91 -19.20 -11.20 -13.73
C PHE A 91 -20.13 -12.23 -14.39
N ASP A 92 -19.60 -13.40 -14.73
CA ASP A 92 -20.35 -14.52 -15.28
C ASP A 92 -21.40 -15.04 -14.27
N ALA A 93 -21.05 -15.13 -12.98
CA ALA A 93 -21.98 -15.54 -11.92
C ALA A 93 -23.10 -14.51 -11.69
N ILE A 94 -22.81 -13.20 -11.75
CA ILE A 94 -23.83 -12.14 -11.69
C ILE A 94 -24.78 -12.26 -12.88
N SER A 95 -24.24 -12.44 -14.09
CA SER A 95 -25.04 -12.56 -15.32
C SER A 95 -25.96 -13.78 -15.30
N ASN A 96 -25.45 -14.92 -14.80
CA ASN A 96 -26.21 -16.16 -14.62
C ASN A 96 -27.08 -16.19 -13.35
N ARG A 97 -27.11 -15.10 -12.57
CA ARG A 97 -27.81 -14.99 -11.27
C ARG A 97 -27.45 -16.11 -10.27
N ASP A 98 -26.24 -16.63 -10.34
CA ASP A 98 -25.73 -17.60 -9.38
C ASP A 98 -25.24 -16.87 -8.11
N LEU A 99 -26.19 -16.56 -7.24
CA LEU A 99 -25.92 -15.83 -5.99
C LEU A 99 -25.01 -16.60 -5.04
N MET A 100 -24.94 -17.92 -5.15
CA MET A 100 -24.09 -18.75 -4.29
C MET A 100 -22.62 -18.55 -4.66
N VAL A 101 -22.30 -18.57 -5.95
CA VAL A 101 -20.94 -18.30 -6.45
C VAL A 101 -20.51 -16.87 -6.16
N VAL A 102 -21.39 -15.88 -6.40
CA VAL A 102 -21.10 -14.46 -6.09
C VAL A 102 -20.77 -14.29 -4.61
N LYS A 103 -21.60 -14.84 -3.71
CA LYS A 103 -21.36 -14.75 -2.26
C LYS A 103 -20.01 -15.34 -1.85
N ASN A 104 -19.67 -16.52 -2.37
CA ASN A 104 -18.41 -17.19 -2.04
C ASN A 104 -17.19 -16.38 -2.53
N LEU A 105 -17.26 -15.81 -3.73
CA LEU A 105 -16.19 -14.99 -4.29
C LEU A 105 -16.03 -13.68 -3.50
N VAL A 106 -17.13 -13.02 -3.13
CA VAL A 106 -17.08 -11.81 -2.29
C VAL A 106 -16.46 -12.11 -0.93
N LEU A 107 -16.83 -13.22 -0.28
CA LEU A 107 -16.23 -13.64 1.00
C LEU A 107 -14.73 -13.92 0.85
N LEU A 108 -14.30 -14.58 -0.24
CA LEU A 108 -12.89 -14.84 -0.53
C LEU A 108 -12.11 -13.52 -0.70
N PHE A 109 -12.63 -12.58 -1.48
CA PHE A 109 -11.98 -11.27 -1.66
C PHE A 109 -11.90 -10.49 -0.35
N ALA A 110 -12.97 -10.49 0.45
CA ALA A 110 -12.97 -9.87 1.77
C ALA A 110 -11.89 -10.49 2.67
N ALA A 111 -11.78 -11.82 2.72
CA ALA A 111 -10.76 -12.52 3.50
C ALA A 111 -9.33 -12.15 3.06
N ILE A 112 -9.08 -12.07 1.74
CA ILE A 112 -7.78 -11.65 1.20
C ILE A 112 -7.46 -10.21 1.60
N VAL A 113 -8.42 -9.29 1.45
CA VAL A 113 -8.22 -7.88 1.82
C VAL A 113 -7.92 -7.74 3.31
N VAL A 114 -8.67 -8.42 4.17
CA VAL A 114 -8.42 -8.43 5.62
C VAL A 114 -7.05 -9.01 5.93
N PHE A 115 -6.67 -10.12 5.29
CA PHE A 115 -5.36 -10.74 5.50
C PHE A 115 -4.21 -9.81 5.10
N VAL A 116 -4.31 -9.12 3.95
CA VAL A 116 -3.26 -8.20 3.52
C VAL A 116 -3.21 -6.97 4.42
N ASN A 117 -4.36 -6.42 4.84
CA ASN A 117 -4.38 -5.32 5.81
C ASN A 117 -3.73 -5.74 7.13
N PHE A 118 -4.01 -6.95 7.62
CA PHE A 118 -3.36 -7.49 8.81
C PHE A 118 -1.83 -7.60 8.66
N VAL A 119 -1.33 -8.03 7.49
CA VAL A 119 0.11 -8.03 7.19
C VAL A 119 0.68 -6.61 7.19
N VAL A 120 -0.04 -5.65 6.61
CA VAL A 120 0.36 -4.24 6.60
C VAL A 120 0.43 -3.71 8.03
N ASP A 121 -0.56 -3.99 8.87
CA ASP A 121 -0.60 -3.58 10.29
C ASP A 121 0.56 -4.18 11.09
N ILE A 122 0.96 -5.43 10.81
CA ILE A 122 2.16 -6.03 11.40
C ILE A 122 3.42 -5.28 10.95
N LEU A 123 3.55 -4.99 9.65
CA LEU A 123 4.69 -4.24 9.12
C LEU A 123 4.79 -2.85 9.75
N TYR A 124 3.65 -2.21 9.98
CA TYR A 124 3.58 -0.96 10.74
C TYR A 124 4.10 -1.10 12.16
N ALA A 125 3.64 -2.11 12.90
CA ALA A 125 4.07 -2.34 14.27
C ALA A 125 5.59 -2.63 14.37
N LEU A 126 6.18 -3.24 13.33
CA LEU A 126 7.62 -3.49 13.25
C LEU A 126 8.42 -2.22 12.91
N VAL A 127 7.90 -1.37 12.02
CA VAL A 127 8.59 -0.16 11.58
C VAL A 127 8.49 0.96 12.61
N ASP A 128 7.33 1.09 13.26
CA ASP A 128 7.05 2.15 14.24
C ASP A 128 7.01 1.64 15.70
N PRO A 129 8.10 1.78 16.48
CA PRO A 129 8.10 1.46 17.89
C PRO A 129 7.41 2.52 18.77
N ARG A 130 6.88 3.63 18.22
CA ARG A 130 6.18 4.67 19.02
C ARG A 130 4.81 4.23 19.50
N ILE A 131 4.19 3.23 18.86
CA ILE A 131 2.91 2.63 19.29
C ILE A 131 3.02 2.02 20.70
N ARG A 132 4.26 1.80 21.20
CA ARG A 132 4.53 1.21 22.51
C ARG A 132 4.58 2.18 23.70
N ILE A 133 4.37 3.49 23.53
CA ILE A 133 4.60 4.48 24.62
C ILE A 133 3.38 5.36 24.96
N HIS A 134 2.16 4.83 24.86
CA HIS A 134 1.01 5.44 25.53
C HIS A 134 0.27 4.39 26.38
N THR A 135 0.87 4.06 27.52
CA THR A 135 0.19 3.54 28.72
C THR A 135 0.90 4.17 29.90
#